data_AF-F5SYF7-F1
#
_entry.id   AF-F5SYF7-F1
#
_cell.length_a   1.000
_cell.length_b   1.000
_cell.length_c   1.000
_cell.angle_alpha   90.00
_cell.angle_beta   90.00
_cell.angle_gamma   90.00
#
_symmetry.space_group_name_H-M   'P 1'
#
loop_
_entity.id
_entity.type
_entity.pdbx_description
1 polymer ?
#
loop_
_entity_poly.entity_id
_entity_poly.type
_entity_poly.pdbx_seq_one_letter_code
_entity_poly.pdbx_strand_id
1 'polypeptide(L)'
;MVITLLWRFFALIFLGIAFAGVILPGLPTTEFLLMALWCSAKGWPQLHHWLLHHPRFGHMIQQWQQHRAIPRRAKVIALVSMTISCCLLFLSGLPLWVKCVSSSMMVAVLYWLITRPEPSNDTEVSQMKLKQ
;
A
#
# COMPACT_ATOMS: atom_id res chain seq x y z
N MET A 1 -16.61 19.95 16.96
CA MET A 1 -16.76 20.46 15.58
C MET A 1 -15.44 20.69 14.85
N VAL A 2 -14.39 21.24 15.49
CA VAL A 2 -13.11 21.52 14.82
C VAL A 2 -12.37 20.25 14.34
N ILE A 3 -12.38 19.20 15.17
CA ILE A 3 -11.70 17.93 14.86
C ILE A 3 -12.28 17.30 13.58
N THR A 4 -13.61 17.26 13.42
CA THR A 4 -14.25 16.70 12.21
C THR A 4 -13.94 17.51 10.96
N LEU A 5 -13.79 18.84 11.05
CA LEU A 5 -13.35 19.67 9.93
C LEU A 5 -11.90 19.39 9.53
N LEU A 6 -11.00 19.19 10.51
CA LEU A 6 -9.60 18.83 10.27
C LEU A 6 -9.47 17.50 9.51
N TRP A 7 -10.23 16.49 9.93
CA TRP A 7 -10.27 15.19 9.25
C TRP A 7 -10.78 15.29 7.81
N ARG A 8 -11.77 16.15 7.55
CA ARG A 8 -12.31 16.40 6.19
C ARG A 8 -11.30 17.08 5.29
N PHE A 9 -10.55 18.06 5.81
CA PHE A 9 -9.51 18.75 5.06
C PHE A 9 -8.37 17.80 4.67
N PHE A 10 -7.89 16.99 5.62
CA PHE A 10 -6.88 15.96 5.36
C PHE A 10 -7.36 14.90 4.36
N ALA A 11 -8.62 14.45 4.48
CA ALA A 11 -9.20 13.50 3.54
C ALA A 11 -9.22 14.05 2.10
N LEU A 12 -9.59 15.32 1.92
CA LEU A 12 -9.59 15.99 0.61
C LEU A 12 -8.19 16.14 0.02
N ILE A 13 -7.21 16.53 0.84
CA ILE A 13 -5.81 16.63 0.41
C ILE A 13 -5.29 15.28 -0.09
N PHE A 14 -5.45 14.23 0.73
CA PHE A 14 -4.98 12.90 0.33
C PHE A 14 -5.73 12.34 -0.87
N LEU A 15 -7.03 12.62 -0.99
CA LEU A 15 -7.81 12.22 -2.15
C LEU A 15 -7.34 12.94 -3.42
N GLY A 16 -7.03 14.24 -3.34
CA GLY A 16 -6.47 15.00 -4.45
C GLY A 16 -5.10 14.49 -4.88
N ILE A 17 -4.23 14.16 -3.91
CA ILE A 17 -2.91 13.57 -4.18
C ILE A 17 -3.06 12.17 -4.78
N ALA A 18 -4.00 11.35 -4.29
CA ALA A 18 -4.28 10.04 -4.86
C ALA A 18 -4.73 10.14 -6.32
N PHE A 19 -5.59 11.12 -6.64
CA PHE A 19 -5.99 11.42 -8.02
C PHE A 19 -4.82 11.87 -8.89
N ALA A 20 -3.96 12.77 -8.38
CA ALA A 20 -2.77 13.22 -9.09
C ALA A 20 -1.77 12.06 -9.30
N GLY A 21 -1.65 11.15 -8.34
CA GLY A 21 -0.81 9.96 -8.43
C GLY A 21 -1.29 8.95 -9.47
N VAL A 22 -2.58 8.95 -9.86
CA VAL A 22 -3.06 8.10 -10.98
C VAL A 22 -2.41 8.52 -12.30
N ILE A 23 -2.01 9.80 -12.40
CA ILE A 23 -1.38 10.38 -13.60
C ILE A 23 0.14 10.20 -13.55
N LEU A 24 0.77 10.11 -12.36
CA LEU A 24 2.20 9.90 -12.20
C LEU A 24 2.56 8.39 -12.09
N PRO A 25 3.16 7.77 -13.11
CA PRO A 25 3.66 6.41 -12.98
C PRO A 25 4.85 6.38 -12.00
N GLY A 26 4.65 5.76 -10.83
CA GLY A 26 5.70 5.54 -9.83
C GLY A 26 5.28 5.78 -8.38
N LEU A 27 4.21 6.54 -8.14
CA LEU A 27 3.65 6.71 -6.81
C LEU A 27 2.65 5.59 -6.51
N PRO A 28 2.78 4.88 -5.38
CA PRO A 28 1.82 3.85 -5.04
C PRO A 28 0.57 4.58 -4.51
N THR A 29 -0.41 4.75 -5.41
CA THR A 29 -1.65 5.51 -5.19
C THR A 29 -2.55 4.86 -4.16
N THR A 30 -2.38 3.56 -3.94
CA THR A 30 -3.00 2.76 -2.88
C THR A 30 -2.86 3.40 -1.51
N GLU A 31 -1.66 3.89 -1.17
CA GLU A 31 -1.29 4.33 0.16
C GLU A 31 -1.99 5.64 0.50
N PHE A 32 -1.97 6.58 -0.45
CA PHE A 32 -2.68 7.85 -0.33
C PHE A 32 -4.20 7.64 -0.30
N LEU A 33 -4.71 6.71 -1.10
CA LEU A 33 -6.13 6.37 -1.13
C LEU A 33 -6.59 5.72 0.19
N LEU A 34 -5.77 4.83 0.78
CA LEU A 34 -6.04 4.21 2.09
C LEU A 34 -6.00 5.25 3.22
N MET A 35 -5.05 6.18 3.19
CA MET A 35 -5.00 7.32 4.11
C MET A 35 -6.25 8.19 3.98
N ALA A 36 -6.65 8.54 2.75
CA ALA A 36 -7.87 9.30 2.48
C ALA A 36 -9.13 8.57 2.99
N LEU A 37 -9.20 7.24 2.77
CA LEU A 37 -10.29 6.39 3.23
C LEU A 37 -10.37 6.36 4.77
N TRP A 38 -9.24 6.24 5.46
CA TRP A 38 -9.16 6.22 6.92
C TRP A 38 -9.51 7.59 7.54
N CYS A 39 -9.02 8.68 6.95
CA CYS A 39 -9.40 10.03 7.36
C CYS A 39 -10.90 10.28 7.14
N SER A 40 -11.45 9.80 6.01
CA SER A 40 -12.90 9.88 5.71
C SER A 40 -13.73 9.05 6.69
N ALA A 41 -13.24 7.88 7.11
CA ALA A 41 -13.93 7.02 8.08
C ALA A 41 -14.11 7.69 9.45
N LYS A 42 -13.13 8.51 9.89
CA LYS A 42 -13.18 9.22 11.19
C LYS A 42 -14.00 10.51 11.17
N GLY A 43 -14.02 11.22 10.05
CA GLY A 43 -14.60 12.57 9.97
C GLY A 43 -15.82 12.72 9.06
N TRP A 44 -16.04 11.79 8.12
CA TRP A 44 -17.02 11.96 7.05
C TRP A 44 -17.57 10.61 6.52
N PRO A 45 -18.55 9.99 7.20
CA PRO A 45 -19.07 8.68 6.86
C PRO A 45 -19.69 8.59 5.45
N GLN A 46 -20.25 9.68 4.93
CA GLN A 46 -20.80 9.75 3.57
C GLN A 46 -19.72 9.67 2.49
N LEU A 47 -18.59 10.38 2.66
CA LEU A 47 -17.46 10.33 1.74
C LEU A 47 -16.79 8.96 1.76
N HIS A 48 -16.69 8.35 2.95
CA HIS A 48 -16.19 6.99 3.11
C HIS A 48 -17.01 5.97 2.30
N HIS A 49 -18.34 6.02 2.41
CA HIS A 49 -19.23 5.16 1.61
C HIS A 49 -19.11 5.44 0.11
N TRP A 50 -18.99 6.70 -0.30
CA TRP A 50 -18.80 7.05 -1.71
C TRP A 50 -17.47 6.51 -2.26
N LEU A 51 -16.37 6.60 -1.50
CA LEU A 51 -15.07 6.02 -1.88
C LEU A 51 -15.16 4.49 -2.04
N LEU A 52 -15.86 3.81 -1.13
CA LEU A 52 -16.04 2.35 -1.17
C LEU A 52 -16.89 1.88 -2.35
N HIS A 53 -17.86 2.68 -2.80
CA HIS A 53 -18.71 2.35 -3.95
C HIS A 53 -18.17 2.87 -5.29
N HIS A 54 -17.05 3.58 -5.31
CA HIS A 54 -16.51 4.11 -6.55
C HIS A 54 -15.97 2.95 -7.44
N PRO A 55 -16.36 2.84 -8.72
CA PRO A 55 -16.02 1.70 -9.59
C PRO A 55 -14.52 1.40 -9.75
N ARG A 56 -13.64 2.39 -9.59
CA ARG A 56 -12.18 2.21 -9.74
C ARG A 56 -11.46 2.07 -8.40
N PHE A 57 -11.85 2.85 -7.39
CA PHE A 57 -11.22 2.85 -6.06
C PHE A 57 -11.82 1.80 -5.13
N GLY A 58 -13.13 1.60 -5.17
CA GLY A 58 -13.87 0.65 -4.34
C GLY A 58 -13.42 -0.79 -4.58
N HIS A 59 -13.25 -1.19 -5.84
CA HIS A 59 -12.74 -2.52 -6.19
C HIS A 59 -11.32 -2.76 -5.61
N MET A 60 -10.45 -1.77 -5.70
CA MET A 60 -9.07 -1.83 -5.18
C MET A 60 -9.04 -1.91 -3.65
N ILE A 61 -9.91 -1.15 -2.97
CA ILE A 61 -10.05 -1.17 -1.51
C ILE A 61 -10.67 -2.49 -1.02
N GLN A 62 -11.69 -3.01 -1.71
CA GLN A 62 -12.31 -4.29 -1.39
C GLN A 62 -11.35 -5.44 -1.61
N GLN A 63 -10.58 -5.42 -2.70
CA GLN A 63 -9.46 -6.35 -2.89
C GLN A 63 -8.47 -6.25 -1.73
N TRP A 64 -8.09 -5.06 -1.29
CA TRP A 64 -7.19 -4.91 -0.14
C TRP A 64 -7.80 -5.41 1.19
N GLN A 65 -9.09 -5.16 1.44
CA GLN A 65 -9.81 -5.66 2.62
C GLN A 65 -9.97 -7.19 2.62
N GLN A 66 -10.24 -7.79 1.46
CA GLN A 66 -10.35 -9.24 1.32
C GLN A 66 -8.97 -9.92 1.38
N HIS A 67 -7.94 -9.27 0.83
CA HIS A 67 -6.57 -9.75 0.85
C HIS A 67 -5.79 -9.15 2.02
N ARG A 68 -6.36 -9.13 3.24
CA ARG A 68 -5.64 -8.78 4.50
C ARG A 68 -4.37 -9.59 4.77
N ALA A 69 -3.95 -10.45 3.85
CA ALA A 69 -2.70 -11.16 3.83
C ALA A 69 -1.84 -10.63 2.66
N ILE A 70 -0.55 -10.44 2.95
CA ILE A 70 0.39 -9.74 2.06
C ILE A 70 0.55 -10.57 0.78
N PRO A 71 0.10 -10.08 -0.40
CA PRO A 71 0.17 -10.86 -1.64
C PRO A 71 1.62 -11.09 -2.04
N ARG A 72 1.93 -12.24 -2.65
CA ARG A 72 3.29 -12.60 -3.10
C ARG A 72 3.93 -11.53 -3.99
N ARG A 73 3.12 -10.82 -4.78
CA ARG A 73 3.58 -9.68 -5.59
C ARG A 73 4.16 -8.54 -4.75
N ALA A 74 3.59 -8.25 -3.58
CA ALA A 74 4.15 -7.25 -2.66
C ALA A 74 5.47 -7.71 -2.06
N LYS A 75 5.63 -9.02 -1.77
CA LYS A 75 6.93 -9.58 -1.36
C LYS A 75 7.99 -9.42 -2.47
N VAL A 76 7.62 -9.69 -3.72
CA VAL A 76 8.52 -9.51 -4.88
C VAL A 76 8.86 -8.05 -5.11
N ILE A 77 7.89 -7.13 -5.05
CA ILE A 77 8.12 -5.69 -5.19
C ILE A 77 9.02 -5.17 -4.06
N ALA A 78 8.80 -5.61 -2.82
CA ALA A 78 9.66 -5.27 -1.69
C ALA A 78 11.09 -5.80 -1.90
N LEU A 79 11.25 -7.04 -2.39
CA LEU A 79 12.55 -7.64 -2.65
C LEU A 79 13.30 -6.91 -3.79
N VAL A 80 12.58 -6.54 -4.86
CA VAL A 80 13.12 -5.77 -5.99
C VAL A 80 13.51 -4.37 -5.55
N SER A 81 12.64 -3.66 -4.81
CA SER A 81 12.94 -2.30 -4.34
C SER A 81 14.09 -2.27 -3.34
N MET A 82 14.19 -3.31 -2.50
CA MET A 82 15.33 -3.52 -1.62
C MET A 82 16.61 -3.78 -2.41
N THR A 83 16.57 -4.66 -3.41
CA THR A 83 17.73 -4.95 -4.25
C THR A 83 18.22 -3.69 -4.99
N ILE A 84 17.29 -2.88 -5.52
CA ILE A 84 17.60 -1.61 -6.19
C ILE A 84 18.22 -0.62 -5.21
N SER A 85 17.62 -0.44 -4.02
CA SER A 85 18.14 0.47 -3.00
C SER A 85 19.53 0.06 -2.51
N CYS A 86 19.77 -1.24 -2.32
CA CYS A 86 21.07 -1.78 -1.95
C CYS A 86 22.11 -1.55 -3.06
N CYS A 87 21.72 -1.75 -4.32
CA CYS A 87 22.58 -1.50 -5.49
C CYS A 87 22.97 -0.01 -5.59
N LEU A 88 22.01 0.90 -5.41
CA LEU A 88 22.27 2.34 -5.36
C LEU A 88 23.16 2.74 -4.18
N LEU A 89 22.96 2.15 -3.00
CA LEU A 89 23.81 2.35 -1.81
C LEU A 89 25.24 1.84 -2.00
N PHE A 90 25.42 0.78 -2.78
CA PHE A 90 26.74 0.24 -3.11
C PHE A 90 27.46 1.10 -4.16
N LEU A 91 26.74 1.62 -5.14
CA LEU A 91 27.28 2.57 -6.13
C LEU A 91 27.63 3.93 -5.52
N SER A 92 26.91 4.34 -4.48
CA SER A 92 27.20 5.59 -3.77
C SER A 92 28.36 5.39 -2.79
N GLY A 93 29.31 6.32 -2.80
CA GLY A 93 30.49 6.34 -1.92
C GLY A 93 30.17 6.68 -0.46
N LEU A 94 29.04 6.20 0.06
CA LEU A 94 28.56 6.47 1.42
C LEU A 94 29.39 5.72 2.47
N PRO A 95 29.50 6.28 3.69
CA PRO A 95 30.24 5.65 4.80
C PRO A 95 29.62 4.32 5.23
N LEU A 96 30.46 3.38 5.65
CA LEU A 96 30.11 2.00 6.04
C LEU A 96 28.94 1.90 7.04
N TRP A 97 28.83 2.85 7.98
CA TRP A 97 27.73 2.88 8.96
C TRP A 97 26.35 2.99 8.31
N VAL A 98 26.21 3.79 7.25
CA VAL A 98 24.93 3.95 6.54
C VAL A 98 24.55 2.66 5.80
N LYS A 99 25.54 1.96 5.23
CA LYS A 99 25.35 0.65 4.59
C LYS A 99 24.89 -0.40 5.60
N CYS A 100 25.51 -0.46 6.78
CA CYS A 100 25.14 -1.40 7.84
C CYS A 100 23.72 -1.14 8.38
N VAL A 101 23.38 0.13 8.67
CA VAL A 101 22.05 0.49 9.19
C VAL A 101 20.95 0.19 8.17
N SER A 102 21.17 0.57 6.90
CA SER A 102 20.19 0.31 5.84
C SER A 102 19.98 -1.18 5.59
N SER A 103 21.07 -1.96 5.52
CA SER A 103 21.01 -3.41 5.36
C SER A 103 20.31 -4.09 6.54
N SER A 104 20.54 -3.62 7.77
CA SER A 104 19.88 -4.16 8.96
C SER A 104 18.37 -3.89 8.94
N MET A 105 17.95 -2.67 8.58
CA MET A 105 16.52 -2.35 8.40
C MET A 105 15.86 -3.23 7.33
N MET A 106 16.55 -3.50 6.23
CA MET A 106 16.02 -4.38 5.18
C MET A 106 15.80 -5.81 5.66
N VAL A 107 16.77 -6.37 6.38
CA VAL A 107 16.66 -7.71 6.96
C VAL A 107 15.54 -7.77 8.00
N ALA A 108 15.40 -6.76 8.85
CA ALA A 108 14.31 -6.70 9.84
C ALA A 108 12.93 -6.67 9.18
N VAL A 109 12.77 -5.89 8.10
CA VAL A 109 11.52 -5.84 7.33
C VAL A 109 11.26 -7.16 6.61
N LEU A 110 12.27 -7.78 5.99
CA LEU A 110 12.15 -9.10 5.36
C LEU A 110 11.74 -10.17 6.38
N TYR A 111 12.36 -10.16 7.56
CA TYR A 111 12.03 -11.07 8.64
C TYR A 111 10.58 -10.89 9.09
N TRP A 112 10.15 -9.65 9.32
CA TRP A 112 8.77 -9.33 9.65
C TRP A 112 7.78 -9.74 8.54
N LEU A 113 8.17 -9.56 7.27
CA LEU A 113 7.38 -9.91 6.09
C LEU A 113 7.21 -11.41 5.90
N ILE A 114 8.23 -12.20 6.25
CA ILE A 114 8.18 -13.67 6.26
C ILE A 114 7.31 -14.19 7.41
N THR A 115 7.30 -13.48 8.55
CA THR A 115 6.48 -13.84 9.71
C THR A 115 4.97 -13.58 9.46
N ARG A 116 4.60 -12.83 8.41
CA ARG A 116 3.20 -12.56 8.05
C ARG A 116 2.66 -13.67 7.12
N PRO A 117 1.52 -14.31 7.47
CA PRO A 117 0.90 -15.36 6.66
C PRO A 117 0.62 -14.89 5.22
N GLU A 118 0.92 -15.72 4.23
CA GLU A 118 0.56 -15.48 2.83
C GLU A 118 -0.93 -15.80 2.62
N PRO A 119 -1.67 -15.01 1.81
CA PRO A 119 -2.98 -15.43 1.35
C PRO A 119 -2.79 -16.70 0.53
N SER A 120 -3.47 -17.78 0.90
CA SER A 120 -3.42 -19.01 0.13
C SER A 120 -3.98 -18.73 -1.27
N ASN A 121 -3.27 -19.23 -2.28
CA ASN A 121 -3.58 -19.04 -3.69
C ASN A 121 -4.81 -19.87 -4.15
N ASP A 122 -5.61 -20.35 -3.20
CA ASP A 122 -6.68 -21.33 -3.42
C ASP A 122 -7.94 -20.67 -4.00
N THR A 123 -8.08 -19.34 -3.86
CA THR A 123 -9.24 -18.60 -4.35
C THR A 123 -9.19 -18.37 -5.86
N GLU A 124 -8.04 -18.12 -6.48
CA GLU A 124 -7.93 -17.97 -7.95
C GLU A 124 -8.13 -19.32 -8.68
N VAL A 125 -7.60 -20.42 -8.13
CA VAL A 125 -7.73 -21.76 -8.71
C VAL A 125 -9.17 -22.29 -8.60
N SER A 126 -9.88 -21.99 -7.51
CA SER A 126 -11.28 -22.39 -7.32
C SER A 126 -12.24 -21.62 -8.25
N GLN A 127 -11.97 -20.34 -8.52
CA GLN A 127 -12.78 -19.52 -9.44
C GLN A 127 -12.56 -19.91 -10.91
N MET A 128 -11.36 -20.35 -11.30
CA MET A 128 -11.14 -20.92 -12.64
C MET A 128 -11.86 -22.26 -12.83
N LYS A 129 -11.90 -23.12 -11.80
CA LYS A 129 -12.62 -24.41 -11.87
C LYS A 129 -14.15 -24.28 -11.93
N LEU A 130 -14.73 -23.19 -11.42
CA LEU A 130 -16.18 -22.96 -11.50
C LEU A 130 -16.63 -22.35 -12.83
N LYS A 131 -15.69 -21.87 -13.65
CA LYS A 131 -15.96 -21.23 -14.95
C LYS A 131 -15.60 -22.12 -16.14
N GLN A 132 -15.18 -23.36 -15.88
CA GLN A 132 -14.98 -24.45 -16.84
C GLN A 132 -16.06 -25.50 -16.63
#